data_AF-A0A3B8QDG3-F1
#
_entry.id   AF-A0A3B8QDG3-F1
#
_cell.length_a   1.000
_cell.length_b   1.000
_cell.length_c   1.000
_cell.angle_alpha   90.00
_cell.angle_beta   90.00
_cell.angle_gamma   90.00
#
_symmetry.space_group_name_H-M   'P 1'
#
loop_
_entity.id
_entity.type
_entity.pdbx_description
1 polymer ?
#
loop_
_entity_poly.entity_id
_entity_poly.type
_entity_poly.pdbx_seq_one_letter_code
_entity_poly.pdbx_strand_id
1 'polypeptide(L)'
;MDLKTPSSGEVGRNRWDNLPNLRPTDEVKFVIGTREDYAWSKEIIARHRLDQTCPLLFSWVAPLLPHQQDKSLKPVPAGQTPLTRQELVEAIITDRLPVRFQLQMHKFIWPPDQRAV
;
A
#
# COMPACT_ATOMS: atom_id res chain seq x y z
N MET A 1 8.80 -6.27 -3.14
CA MET A 1 7.77 -7.11 -2.51
C MET A 1 6.58 -6.24 -2.11
N ASP A 2 5.36 -6.64 -2.44
CA ASP A 2 4.15 -5.95 -1.99
C ASP A 2 3.58 -6.62 -0.73
N LEU A 3 3.44 -5.85 0.34
CA LEU A 3 2.72 -6.28 1.53
C LEU A 3 1.26 -5.85 1.44
N LYS A 4 0.37 -6.83 1.57
CA LYS A 4 -1.08 -6.64 1.53
C LYS A 4 -1.55 -6.07 2.86
N THR A 5 -2.15 -4.90 2.80
CA THR A 5 -2.71 -4.20 3.96
C THR A 5 -4.11 -4.73 4.30
N PRO A 6 -4.65 -4.47 5.51
CA PRO A 6 -5.98 -4.90 5.92
C PRO A 6 -7.11 -4.57 4.94
N SER A 7 -7.13 -3.35 4.37
CA SER A 7 -8.19 -2.90 3.46
C SER A 7 -8.27 -3.72 2.17
N SER A 8 -7.19 -4.39 1.78
CA SER A 8 -7.17 -5.27 0.60
C SER A 8 -8.02 -6.53 0.76
N GLY A 9 -8.40 -6.89 1.98
CA GLY A 9 -9.03 -8.19 2.28
C GLY A 9 -8.09 -9.39 2.09
N GLU A 10 -6.80 -9.15 1.86
CA GLU A 10 -5.77 -10.16 1.56
C GLU A 10 -4.59 -10.12 2.53
N VAL A 11 -4.70 -9.42 3.67
CA VAL A 11 -3.62 -9.35 4.67
C VAL A 11 -3.14 -10.72 5.15
N GLY A 12 -4.07 -11.70 5.23
CA GLY A 12 -3.76 -13.09 5.59
C GLY A 12 -3.01 -13.89 4.51
N ARG A 13 -2.82 -13.33 3.30
CA ARG A 13 -2.06 -13.96 2.21
C ARG A 13 -0.61 -13.47 2.11
N ASN A 14 -0.17 -12.60 3.02
CA ASN A 14 1.22 -12.18 3.07
C ASN A 14 2.13 -13.38 3.37
N ARG A 15 3.19 -13.54 2.59
CA ARG A 15 4.23 -14.56 2.79
C ARG A 15 5.38 -13.98 3.58
N TRP A 16 5.25 -14.01 4.90
CA TRP A 16 6.22 -13.41 5.83
C TRP A 16 7.61 -14.04 5.75
N ASP A 17 7.70 -15.32 5.37
CA ASP A 17 8.97 -16.04 5.18
C ASP A 17 9.85 -15.44 4.07
N ASN A 18 9.31 -14.54 3.24
CA ASN A 18 10.09 -13.81 2.25
C ASN A 18 10.89 -12.65 2.86
N LEU A 19 10.49 -12.11 4.01
CA LEU A 19 11.13 -10.93 4.60
C LEU A 19 12.63 -11.13 4.90
N PRO A 20 13.08 -12.26 5.48
CA PRO A 20 14.50 -12.49 5.72
C PRO A 20 15.37 -12.57 4.45
N ASN A 21 14.75 -12.75 3.28
CA ASN A 21 15.45 -12.86 1.98
C ASN A 21 15.61 -11.50 1.27
N LEU A 22 15.06 -10.42 1.83
CA LEU A 22 15.17 -9.09 1.26
C LEU A 22 16.59 -8.56 1.39
N ARG A 23 17.06 -7.87 0.34
CA ARG A 23 18.36 -7.21 0.27
C ARG A 23 18.18 -5.70 0.21
N PRO A 24 19.25 -4.92 0.47
CA PRO A 24 19.20 -3.45 0.37
C PRO A 24 18.82 -2.90 -1.00
N THR A 25 18.95 -3.69 -2.07
CA THR A 25 18.56 -3.31 -3.44
C THR A 25 17.11 -3.67 -3.80
N ASP A 26 16.42 -4.40 -2.93
CA ASP A 26 15.00 -4.70 -3.11
C ASP A 26 14.15 -3.54 -2.57
N GLU A 27 12.83 -3.60 -2.70
CA GLU A 27 11.91 -2.60 -2.15
C GLU A 27 10.71 -3.29 -1.52
N VAL A 28 10.18 -2.74 -0.44
CA VAL A 28 8.88 -3.16 0.11
C VAL A 28 7.85 -2.08 -0.11
N LYS A 29 6.71 -2.47 -0.68
CA LYS A 29 5.63 -1.55 -1.03
C LYS A 29 4.34 -1.88 -0.30
N PHE A 30 3.66 -0.82 0.14
CA PHE A 30 2.34 -0.84 0.73
C PHE A 30 1.39 0.00 -0.13
N VAL A 31 0.20 -0.53 -0.41
CA VAL A 31 -0.90 0.22 -1.01
C VAL A 31 -1.87 0.58 0.11
N ILE A 32 -1.95 1.87 0.45
CA ILE A 32 -2.69 2.38 1.60
C ILE A 32 -4.02 2.93 1.11
N GLY A 33 -5.13 2.39 1.64
CA GLY A 33 -6.47 2.91 1.38
C GLY A 33 -7.16 3.54 2.58
N THR A 34 -6.69 3.25 3.78
CA THR A 34 -7.42 3.54 5.02
C THR A 34 -6.48 4.01 6.14
N ARG A 35 -7.05 4.61 7.20
CA ARG A 35 -6.30 4.99 8.40
C ARG A 35 -5.71 3.77 9.10
N GLU A 36 -6.44 2.67 9.10
CA GLU A 36 -6.04 1.41 9.70
C GLU A 36 -4.92 0.74 8.88
N ASP A 37 -4.94 0.83 7.54
CA ASP A 37 -3.81 0.41 6.71
C ASP A 37 -2.54 1.17 7.05
N TYR A 38 -2.64 2.49 7.23
CA TYR A 38 -1.50 3.32 7.58
C TYR A 38 -0.94 2.94 8.95
N ALA A 39 -1.80 2.83 9.97
CA ALA A 39 -1.40 2.41 11.31
C ALA A 39 -0.77 1.02 11.32
N TRP A 40 -1.40 0.06 10.64
CA TRP A 40 -0.90 -1.31 10.48
C TRP A 40 0.46 -1.32 9.78
N SER A 41 0.63 -0.55 8.71
CA SER A 41 1.89 -0.52 7.96
C SER A 41 3.04 0.03 8.82
N LYS A 42 2.78 1.05 9.65
CA LYS A 42 3.77 1.53 10.62
C LYS A 42 4.18 0.45 11.63
N GLU A 43 3.21 -0.29 12.16
CA GLU A 43 3.48 -1.38 13.10
C GLU A 43 4.33 -2.47 12.44
N ILE A 44 4.00 -2.87 11.21
CA ILE A 44 4.75 -3.89 10.46
C ILE A 44 6.18 -3.43 10.16
N ILE A 45 6.37 -2.17 9.74
CA ILE A 45 7.70 -1.59 9.53
C ILE A 45 8.53 -1.69 10.81
N ALA A 46 7.99 -1.26 11.94
CA ALA A 46 8.69 -1.28 13.22
C ALA A 46 8.98 -2.72 13.70
N ARG A 47 7.97 -3.60 13.64
CA ARG A 47 8.05 -5.00 14.09
C ARG A 47 9.11 -5.79 13.33
N HIS A 48 9.24 -5.56 12.03
CA HIS A 48 10.18 -6.28 11.18
C HIS A 48 11.44 -5.46 10.83
N ARG A 49 11.58 -4.24 11.36
CA ARG A 49 12.72 -3.33 11.11
C ARG A 49 13.00 -3.16 9.61
N LEU A 50 11.94 -3.03 8.81
CA LEU A 50 12.04 -3.05 7.35
C LEU A 50 12.81 -1.84 6.81
N ASP A 51 12.75 -0.72 7.52
CA ASP A 51 13.47 0.53 7.25
C ASP A 51 15.00 0.36 7.31
N GLN A 52 15.48 -0.68 8.00
CA GLN A 52 16.90 -1.01 8.09
C GLN A 52 17.32 -2.06 7.06
N THR A 53 16.36 -2.65 6.35
CA THR A 53 16.58 -3.73 5.39
C THR A 53 16.65 -3.21 3.97
N CYS A 54 15.66 -2.43 3.54
CA CYS A 54 15.54 -1.92 2.18
C CYS A 54 14.65 -0.66 2.11
N PRO A 55 14.66 0.08 0.99
CA PRO A 55 13.70 1.17 0.76
C PRO A 55 12.24 0.73 0.91
N LEU A 56 11.44 1.61 1.51
CA LEU A 56 10.01 1.41 1.76
C LEU A 56 9.18 2.39 0.94
N LEU A 57 8.15 1.89 0.29
CA LEU A 57 7.29 2.64 -0.62
C LEU A 57 5.83 2.61 -0.14
N PHE A 58 5.22 3.79 0.01
CA PHE A 58 3.78 3.92 0.22
C PHE A 58 3.15 4.45 -1.07
N SER A 59 2.03 3.86 -1.48
CA SER A 59 1.20 4.38 -2.55
C SER A 59 -0.25 4.43 -2.10
N TRP A 60 -1.01 5.39 -2.62
CA TRP A 60 -2.43 5.50 -2.32
C TRP A 60 -3.25 4.56 -3.22
N VAL A 61 -4.31 3.96 -2.68
CA VAL A 61 -5.27 3.18 -3.48
C VAL A 61 -6.09 4.14 -4.36
N ALA A 62 -5.93 4.04 -5.67
CA ALA A 62 -6.79 4.79 -6.59
C ALA A 62 -8.20 4.18 -6.59
N PRO A 63 -9.27 4.97 -6.34
CA PRO A 63 -10.64 4.52 -6.43
C PRO A 63 -10.94 3.94 -7.80
N LEU A 64 -11.69 2.85 -7.82
CA LEU A 64 -12.16 2.22 -9.04
C LEU A 64 -13.44 2.89 -9.50
N LEU A 65 -13.52 3.19 -10.79
CA LEU A 65 -14.77 3.53 -11.47
C LEU A 65 -15.70 2.30 -11.47
N PRO A 66 -17.03 2.49 -11.54
CA PRO A 66 -17.98 1.37 -11.48
C PRO A 66 -17.69 0.26 -12.51
N HIS A 67 -17.29 0.62 -13.73
CA HIS A 67 -16.97 -0.34 -14.79
C HIS A 67 -15.61 -1.04 -14.62
N GLN A 68 -14.76 -0.58 -13.69
CA GLN A 68 -13.49 -1.22 -13.34
C GLN A 68 -13.63 -2.25 -12.21
N GLN A 69 -14.80 -2.32 -11.57
CA GLN A 69 -15.06 -3.31 -10.53
C GLN A 69 -15.16 -4.70 -11.17
N ASP A 70 -14.43 -5.65 -10.59
CA ASP A 70 -14.44 -7.05 -11.01
C ASP A 70 -14.86 -7.93 -9.82
N LYS A 71 -15.57 -9.03 -10.09
CA LYS A 71 -16.07 -9.96 -9.05
C LYS A 71 -14.94 -10.62 -8.27
N SER A 72 -13.73 -10.67 -8.83
CA SER A 72 -12.53 -11.18 -8.16
C SER A 72 -11.96 -10.21 -7.11
N LEU A 73 -12.36 -8.93 -7.13
CA LEU A 73 -11.93 -7.97 -6.13
C LEU A 73 -12.67 -8.20 -4.82
N LYS A 74 -11.91 -8.28 -3.74
CA LYS A 74 -12.48 -8.31 -2.40
C LYS A 74 -12.98 -6.93 -2.01
N PRO A 75 -14.14 -6.83 -1.35
CA PRO A 75 -14.58 -5.57 -0.76
C PRO A 75 -13.61 -5.18 0.38
N VAL A 76 -13.50 -3.88 0.62
CA VAL A 76 -12.83 -3.36 1.81
C VAL A 76 -13.60 -3.88 3.04
N PRO A 77 -12.92 -4.52 4.03
CA PRO A 77 -13.58 -4.98 5.24
C PRO A 77 -14.32 -3.86 5.98
N ALA A 78 -15.40 -4.21 6.68
CA ALA A 78 -16.17 -3.24 7.47
C ALA A 78 -15.33 -2.62 8.60
N GLY A 79 -15.69 -1.39 9.01
CA GLY A 79 -15.00 -0.68 10.09
C GLY A 79 -13.67 -0.03 9.70
N GLN A 80 -13.38 0.05 8.40
CA GLN A 80 -12.21 0.73 7.85
C GLN A 80 -12.55 2.17 7.49
N THR A 81 -11.65 3.11 7.81
CA THR A 81 -11.85 4.54 7.55
C THR A 81 -11.07 4.94 6.29
N PRO A 82 -11.74 5.26 5.17
CA PRO A 82 -11.05 5.67 3.94
C PRO A 82 -10.16 6.87 4.18
N LEU A 83 -9.02 6.87 3.51
CA LEU A 83 -8.00 7.90 3.64
C LEU A 83 -7.71 8.46 2.25
N THR A 84 -7.76 9.77 2.10
CA THR A 84 -7.49 10.44 0.82
C THR A 84 -5.99 10.49 0.53
N ARG A 85 -5.63 10.66 -0.75
CA ARG A 85 -4.23 10.80 -1.15
C ARG A 85 -3.51 11.93 -0.40
N GLN A 86 -4.20 13.05 -0.16
CA GLN A 86 -3.65 14.19 0.55
C GLN A 86 -3.40 13.85 2.03
N GLU A 87 -4.40 13.31 2.72
CA GLU A 87 -4.25 12.89 4.12
C GLU A 87 -3.10 11.90 4.30
N LEU A 88 -2.81 11.05 3.30
CA LEU A 88 -1.72 10.08 3.37
C LEU A 88 -0.36 10.78 3.36
N VAL A 89 -0.18 11.70 2.43
CA VAL A 89 1.06 12.47 2.30
C VAL A 89 1.28 13.32 3.54
N GLU A 90 0.23 13.99 4.02
CA GLU A 90 0.27 14.77 5.26
C GLU A 90 0.66 13.90 6.46
N ALA A 91 0.03 12.72 6.62
CA ALA A 91 0.37 11.80 7.70
C ALA A 91 1.83 11.32 7.66
N ILE A 92 2.34 10.97 6.46
CA ILE A 92 3.75 10.57 6.27
C ILE A 92 4.70 11.71 6.71
N ILE A 93 4.40 12.95 6.32
CA ILE A 93 5.20 14.13 6.68
C ILE A 93 5.15 14.38 8.19
N THR A 94 3.94 14.39 8.77
CA THR A 94 3.72 14.61 10.21
C THR A 94 4.48 13.60 11.06
N ASP A 95 4.40 12.32 10.70
CA ASP A 95 5.06 11.24 11.44
C ASP A 95 6.56 11.11 11.14
N ARG A 96 7.07 11.83 10.12
CA ARG A 96 8.43 11.67 9.57
C ARG A 96 8.75 10.20 9.26
N LEU A 97 7.77 9.49 8.71
CA LEU A 97 7.88 8.05 8.46
C LEU A 97 8.98 7.80 7.40
N PRO A 98 9.89 6.83 7.58
CA PRO A 98 11.01 6.59 6.66
C PRO A 98 10.55 5.82 5.40
N VAL A 99 9.60 6.40 4.67
CA VAL A 99 9.00 5.84 3.46
C VAL A 99 9.05 6.88 2.34
N ARG A 100 9.09 6.41 1.09
CA ARG A 100 8.88 7.27 -0.09
C ARG A 100 7.44 7.12 -0.56
N PHE A 101 6.79 8.25 -0.83
CA PHE A 101 5.49 8.23 -1.47
C PHE A 101 5.66 7.99 -2.98
N GLN A 102 5.15 6.86 -3.47
CA GLN A 102 5.23 6.45 -4.87
C GLN A 102 3.86 6.60 -5.55
N LEU A 103 3.78 7.48 -6.56
CA LEU A 103 2.61 7.56 -7.41
C LEU A 103 2.48 6.31 -8.30
N GLN A 104 1.25 5.84 -8.47
CA GLN A 104 0.93 4.86 -9.51
C GLN A 104 0.87 5.59 -10.86
N MET A 105 2.04 5.86 -11.45
CA MET A 105 2.16 6.71 -12.65
C MET A 105 1.25 6.28 -13.80
N HIS A 106 1.04 4.96 -13.97
CA HIS A 106 0.16 4.44 -15.02
C HIS A 106 -1.30 4.94 -14.91
N LYS A 107 -1.77 5.28 -13.71
CA LYS A 107 -3.11 5.85 -13.48
C LYS A 107 -3.25 7.30 -13.96
N PHE A 108 -2.14 7.97 -14.25
CA PHE A 108 -2.12 9.36 -14.75
C PHE A 108 -1.76 9.43 -16.24
N ILE A 109 -0.96 8.48 -16.72
CA ILE A 109 -0.47 8.48 -18.10
C ILE A 109 -1.53 7.89 -19.04
N TRP A 110 -2.19 6.80 -18.64
CA TRP A 110 -3.16 6.12 -19.50
C TRP A 110 -4.60 6.27 -19.00
N PRO A 111 -5.59 6.20 -19.91
CA PRO A 111 -7.00 6.10 -19.56
C PRO A 111 -7.29 4.96 -18.57
N PRO A 112 -8.23 5.12 -17.64
CA PRO A 112 -8.52 4.12 -16.60
C PRO A 112 -8.93 2.73 -17.13
N ASP A 113 -9.52 2.67 -18.31
CA ASP A 113 -10.00 1.47 -18.99
C ASP A 113 -8.91 0.74 -19.79
N GLN A 114 -7.77 1.39 -20.03
CA GLN A 114 -6.65 0.79 -20.76
C GLN A 114 -5.95 -0.28 -19.90
N ARG A 115 -5.97 -1.53 -20.39
CA ARG A 115 -5.34 -2.69 -19.74
C ARG A 115 -3.95 -2.96 -20.35
N ALA A 116 -3.11 -3.67 -19.59
CA ALA A 116 -1.75 -4.09 -19.98
C ALA A 116 -0.78 -2.93 -20.26
N VAL A 117 -0.84 -1.88 -19.42
CA VAL A 117 0.03 -0.70 -19.40
C VAL A 117 0.77 -0.55 -18.08
#